data_AF-A0A7T0G1S7-F1
#
_entry.id   AF-A0A7T0G1S7-F1
#
_cell.length_a   1.000
_cell.length_b   1.000
_cell.length_c   1.000
_cell.angle_alpha   90.00
_cell.angle_beta   90.00
_cell.angle_gamma   90.00
#
_symmetry.space_group_name_H-M   'P 1'
#
loop_
_entity.id
_entity.type
_entity.pdbx_description
1 polymer ?
#
loop_
_entity_poly.entity_id
_entity_poly.type
_entity_poly.pdbx_seq_one_letter_code
_entity_poly.pdbx_strand_id
1 'polypeptide(L)'
;MLNLSKSQKTLILGLSLSLMMLVVAIFSKDGFVTVHEFESELQSLVQLNQNIAEENEKLRKEIEGLKTDGYQIESLAREKLNLVKPGEVVYQIVPEESQPE
;
A
#
# COMPACT_ATOMS: atom_id res chain seq x y z
N MET A 1 45.20 3.08 43.95
CA MET A 1 43.82 3.36 44.39
C MET A 1 43.58 4.85 44.20
N LEU A 2 42.76 5.25 43.22
CA LEU A 2 42.44 6.66 42.99
C LEU A 2 41.72 7.22 44.21
N ASN A 3 42.36 8.15 44.92
CA ASN A 3 41.81 8.76 46.12
C ASN A 3 41.00 10.00 45.71
N LEU A 4 39.76 9.77 45.26
CA LEU A 4 38.90 10.86 44.78
C LEU A 4 38.34 11.68 45.96
N SER A 5 38.54 13.00 45.88
CA SER A 5 37.98 13.98 46.83
C SER A 5 36.44 14.00 46.77
N LYS A 6 35.77 14.37 47.87
CA LYS A 6 34.30 14.42 47.96
C LYS A 6 33.66 15.23 46.83
N SER A 7 34.28 16.34 46.41
CA SER A 7 33.82 17.19 45.31
C SER A 7 33.93 16.53 43.92
N GLN A 8 34.94 15.68 43.71
CA GLN A 8 35.09 14.93 42.46
C GLN A 8 34.02 13.84 42.37
N LYS A 9 33.69 13.19 43.49
CA LYS A 9 32.60 12.20 43.56
C LYS A 9 31.25 12.83 43.24
N THR A 10 30.96 14.03 43.77
CA THR A 10 29.71 14.74 43.46
C THR A 10 29.64 15.18 41.99
N LEU A 11 30.76 15.62 41.41
CA LEU A 11 30.84 15.96 39.99
C LEU A 11 30.61 14.75 39.08
N ILE A 12 31.24 13.61 39.38
CA ILE A 12 31.05 12.37 38.61
C ILE A 12 29.60 11.89 38.73
N LEU A 13 28.99 12.00 39.91
CA LEU A 13 27.59 11.61 40.11
C LEU A 13 26.65 12.47 39.26
N GLY A 14 26.84 13.80 39.30
CA GLY A 14 26.05 14.74 38.48
C GLY A 14 26.24 14.50 36.97
N LEU A 15 27.47 14.27 36.54
CA LEU A 15 27.78 13.96 35.13
C LEU A 15 27.14 12.64 34.70
N SER A 16 27.20 11.61 35.55
CA SER A 16 26.56 10.31 35.27
C SER A 16 25.04 10.43 35.16
N LEU A 17 24.42 11.25 36.01
CA LEU A 17 22.99 11.48 36.00
C LEU A 17 22.56 12.26 34.75
N SER A 18 23.31 13.29 34.37
CA SER A 18 23.08 14.05 33.14
C SER A 18 23.23 13.18 31.90
N LEU A 19 24.26 12.32 31.85
CA LEU A 19 24.46 11.38 30.75
C LEU A 19 23.32 10.35 30.68
N MET A 20 22.86 9.85 31.82
CA MET A 20 21.72 8.93 31.89
C MET A 20 20.42 9.60 31.41
N MET A 21 20.18 10.87 31.75
CA MET A 21 19.04 11.62 31.23
C MET A 21 19.12 11.79 29.71
N LEU A 22 20.30 12.07 29.14
CA LEU A 22 20.48 12.18 27.69
C LEU A 22 20.21 10.85 26.97
N VAL A 23 20.71 9.74 27.52
CA VAL A 23 20.43 8.40 26.98
C VAL A 23 18.92 8.12 27.04
N VAL A 24 18.26 8.37 28.16
CA VAL A 24 16.81 8.20 28.27
C VAL A 24 16.08 9.11 27.28
N ALA A 25 16.49 10.35 27.08
CA ALA A 25 15.84 11.25 26.13
C ALA A 25 15.96 10.79 24.66
N ILE A 26 17.09 10.19 24.29
CA ILE A 26 17.33 9.66 22.93
C ILE A 26 16.61 8.32 22.71
N PHE A 27 16.64 7.44 23.72
CA PHE A 27 16.11 6.07 23.64
C PHE A 27 14.70 5.91 24.25
N SER A 28 14.03 7.00 24.64
CA SER A 28 12.65 6.91 25.14
C SER A 28 11.73 6.49 24.00
N LYS A 29 10.67 5.77 24.36
CA LYS A 29 9.62 5.28 23.46
C LYS A 29 8.97 6.39 22.61
N ASP A 30 8.97 7.62 23.12
CA ASP A 30 8.49 8.85 22.45
C ASP A 30 9.65 9.75 21.98
N GLY A 31 10.85 9.20 21.83
CA GLY A 31 12.06 9.92 21.42
C GLY A 31 11.96 10.49 20.00
N PHE A 32 12.75 11.52 19.73
CA PHE A 32 12.74 12.30 18.47
C PHE A 32 12.87 11.46 17.19
N VAL A 33 13.49 10.28 17.28
CA VAL A 33 13.67 9.34 16.16
C VAL A 33 12.33 8.75 15.72
N THR A 34 11.43 8.48 16.66
CA THR A 34 10.13 7.85 16.42
C THR A 34 9.16 8.79 15.69
N VAL A 35 9.22 10.10 15.98
CA VAL A 35 8.33 11.10 15.35
C VAL A 35 8.57 11.20 13.84
N HIS A 36 9.82 11.08 13.40
CA HIS A 36 10.17 11.20 11.98
C HIS A 36 9.74 9.97 11.17
N GLU A 37 9.85 8.78 11.75
CA GLU A 37 9.37 7.54 11.12
C GLU A 37 7.84 7.54 11.01
N PHE A 38 7.13 7.98 12.05
CA PHE A 38 5.67 8.09 12.03
C PHE A 38 5.16 9.11 11.00
N GLU A 39 5.86 10.22 10.79
CA GLU A 39 5.46 11.20 9.77
C GLU A 39 5.61 10.64 8.35
N SER A 40 6.70 9.91 8.08
CA SER A 40 6.89 9.23 6.79
C SER A 40 5.86 8.12 6.58
N GLU A 41 5.57 7.33 7.62
CA GLU A 41 4.55 6.29 7.56
C GLU A 41 3.17 6.92 7.30
N LEU A 42 2.78 7.98 8.03
CA LEU A 42 1.54 8.71 7.79
C LEU A 42 1.44 9.23 6.35
N GLN A 43 2.49 9.84 5.82
CA GLN A 43 2.50 10.31 4.43
C GLN A 43 2.29 9.15 3.44
N SER A 44 2.92 8.00 3.67
CA SER A 44 2.74 6.82 2.83
C SER A 44 1.30 6.29 2.87
N LEU A 45 0.67 6.24 4.05
CA LEU A 45 -0.71 5.82 4.21
C LEU A 45 -1.70 6.80 3.56
N VAL A 46 -1.44 8.10 3.64
CA VAL A 46 -2.25 9.11 2.96
C VAL A 46 -2.18 8.95 1.45
N GLN A 47 -0.98 8.77 0.90
CA GLN A 47 -0.79 8.56 -0.53
C GLN A 47 -1.48 7.27 -1.00
N LEU A 48 -1.37 6.19 -0.23
CA LEU A 48 -2.03 4.92 -0.54
C LEU A 48 -3.56 5.07 -0.57
N ASN A 49 -4.14 5.77 0.42
CA ASN A 49 -5.58 6.04 0.45
C ASN A 49 -6.04 6.86 -0.75
N GLN A 50 -5.27 7.88 -1.16
CA GLN A 50 -5.58 8.67 -2.34
C GLN A 50 -5.60 7.81 -3.60
N ASN A 51 -4.57 6.98 -3.82
CA ASN A 51 -4.50 6.09 -4.97
C ASN A 51 -5.68 5.11 -5.01
N ILE A 52 -6.05 4.52 -3.86
CA ILE A 52 -7.19 3.60 -3.75
C ILE A 52 -8.51 4.33 -4.01
N ALA A 53 -8.65 5.59 -3.57
CA ALA A 53 -9.85 6.38 -3.81
C ALA A 53 -10.03 6.69 -5.32
N GLU A 54 -8.95 7.05 -6.00
CA GLU A 54 -8.95 7.29 -7.45
C GLU A 54 -9.28 6.02 -8.24
N GLU A 55 -8.70 4.88 -7.86
CA GLU A 55 -9.00 3.59 -8.49
C GLU A 55 -10.46 3.20 -8.28
N ASN A 56 -10.99 3.38 -7.07
CA ASN A 56 -12.40 3.16 -6.78
C ASN A 56 -13.32 4.06 -7.63
N GLU A 57 -12.97 5.33 -7.81
CA GLU A 57 -13.75 6.24 -8.65
C GLU A 57 -13.76 5.77 -10.11
N LYS A 58 -12.60 5.37 -10.64
CA LYS A 58 -12.47 4.84 -12.00
C LYS A 58 -13.32 3.59 -12.19
N LEU A 59 -13.21 2.62 -11.28
CA LEU A 59 -13.98 1.38 -11.33
C LEU A 59 -15.49 1.66 -11.22
N ARG A 60 -15.90 2.63 -10.40
CA ARG A 60 -17.31 3.04 -10.31
C ARG A 60 -17.83 3.59 -11.64
N LYS A 61 -17.06 4.44 -12.31
CA LYS A 61 -17.41 4.97 -13.64
C LYS A 61 -17.50 3.86 -14.69
N GLU A 62 -16.59 2.88 -14.63
CA GLU A 62 -16.63 1.72 -15.52
C GLU A 62 -17.90 0.89 -15.28
N ILE A 63 -18.23 0.59 -14.03
CA ILE A 63 -19.46 -0.13 -13.66
C ILE A 63 -20.70 0.65 -14.11
N GLU A 64 -20.72 1.97 -13.93
CA GLU A 64 -21.83 2.81 -14.37
C GLU A 64 -21.95 2.81 -15.89
N GLY A 65 -20.85 2.96 -16.62
CA GLY A 65 -20.82 2.87 -18.08
C GLY A 65 -21.33 1.51 -18.59
N LEU A 66 -20.90 0.42 -17.97
CA LEU A 66 -21.39 -0.93 -18.27
C LEU A 66 -22.90 -1.06 -17.99
N LYS A 67 -23.39 -0.53 -16.86
CA LYS A 67 -24.81 -0.63 -16.49
C LYS A 67 -25.74 0.23 -17.35
N THR A 68 -25.27 1.37 -17.84
CA THR A 68 -26.11 2.35 -18.54
C THR A 68 -26.36 1.93 -19.99
N ASP A 69 -25.44 1.16 -20.60
CA ASP A 69 -25.59 0.63 -21.94
C ASP A 69 -25.48 -0.91 -21.94
N GLY A 70 -26.63 -1.58 -21.99
CA GLY A 70 -26.71 -3.04 -22.00
C GLY A 70 -25.94 -3.70 -23.16
N TYR A 71 -25.65 -2.95 -24.23
CA TYR A 71 -24.82 -3.42 -25.34
C TYR A 71 -23.37 -3.67 -24.90
N GLN A 72 -22.81 -2.85 -24.02
CA GLN A 72 -21.44 -3.02 -23.52
C GLN A 72 -21.30 -4.27 -22.65
N ILE A 73 -22.29 -4.54 -21.80
CA ILE A 73 -22.35 -5.78 -21.01
C ILE A 73 -22.49 -7.00 -21.92
N GLU A 74 -23.34 -6.91 -22.95
CA GLU A 74 -23.51 -8.00 -23.92
C GLU A 74 -22.22 -8.29 -24.70
N SER A 75 -21.52 -7.26 -25.17
CA SER A 75 -20.24 -7.41 -25.87
C SER A 75 -19.19 -8.06 -24.97
N LEU A 76 -19.07 -7.61 -23.71
CA LEU A 76 -18.13 -8.17 -22.74
C LEU A 76 -18.46 -9.63 -22.40
N ALA A 77 -19.75 -9.96 -22.26
CA ALA A 77 -20.22 -11.32 -22.02
C ALA A 77 -19.93 -12.26 -23.20
N ARG A 78 -20.08 -11.78 -24.43
CA ARG A 78 -19.72 -12.53 -25.64
C ARG A 78 -18.21 -12.76 -25.74
N GLU A 79 -17.41 -11.74 -25.47
CA GLU A 79 -15.95 -11.80 -25.62
C GLU A 79 -15.27 -12.60 -24.50
N LYS A 80 -15.60 -12.32 -23.23
CA LYS A 80 -14.92 -12.94 -22.08
C LYS A 80 -15.51 -14.27 -21.65
N LEU A 81 -16.82 -14.45 -21.85
CA LEU A 81 -17.55 -15.60 -21.32
C LEU A 81 -18.12 -16.50 -22.43
N ASN A 82 -17.94 -16.14 -23.71
CA ASN A 82 -18.50 -16.87 -24.87
C ASN A 82 -20.02 -17.12 -24.75
N LEU A 83 -20.74 -16.21 -24.09
CA LEU A 83 -22.18 -16.33 -23.91
C LEU A 83 -22.93 -15.93 -25.18
N VAL A 84 -24.02 -16.65 -25.48
CA VAL A 84 -24.90 -16.39 -26.61
C VAL A 84 -26.37 -16.39 -26.16
N LYS A 85 -27.23 -15.64 -26.86
CA LYS A 85 -28.66 -15.60 -26.54
C LYS A 85 -29.38 -16.83 -27.11
N PRO A 86 -30.50 -17.25 -26.51
CA PRO A 86 -31.35 -18.31 -27.09
C PRO A 86 -31.76 -17.96 -28.53
N GLY A 87 -31.46 -18.86 -29.47
CA GLY A 87 -31.77 -18.69 -30.90
C GLY A 87 -30.60 -18.22 -31.79
N GLU A 88 -29.42 -17.96 -31.22
CA GLU A 88 -28.22 -17.60 -31.99
C GLU A 88 -27.43 -18.83 -32.45
N VAL A 89 -26.76 -18.72 -33.61
CA VAL A 89 -25.94 -19.79 -34.21
C VAL A 89 -24.47 -19.39 -34.10
N VAL A 90 -23.66 -20.26 -33.49
CA VAL A 90 -22.21 -20.06 -33.32
C VAL A 90 -21.48 -20.60 -34.54
N TYR A 91 -20.68 -19.75 -35.20
CA TYR A 91 -19.78 -20.17 -36.27
C TYR A 91 -18.36 -20.30 -35.72
N GLN A 92 -17.77 -21.48 -35.85
CA GLN A 92 -16.36 -21.71 -35.55
C GLN A 92 -15.60 -21.79 -36.86
N ILE A 93 -14.66 -20.86 -37.07
CA ILE A 93 -13.76 -20.90 -38.22
C ILE A 93 -12.68 -21.93 -37.91
N VAL A 94 -12.78 -23.10 -38.51
CA VAL A 94 -11.71 -24.11 -38.49
C VAL A 94 -10.77 -23.86 -39.67
N PRO A 95 -9.45 -23.83 -39.44
CA PRO A 95 -8.49 -23.80 -40.53
C PRO A 95 -8.62 -25.09 -41.35
N GLU A 96 -8.53 -24.95 -42.67
CA GLU A 96 -8.57 -26.09 -43.59
C GLU A 96 -7.38 -27.00 -43.29
N GLU A 97 -7.64 -28.22 -42.81
CA GLU A 97 -6.60 -29.24 -42.70
C GLU A 97 -6.13 -29.56 -44.12
N SER A 98 -4.96 -29.04 -44.50
CA SER A 98 -4.25 -29.51 -45.68
C SER A 98 -3.91 -30.99 -45.44
N GLN A 99 -4.74 -31.87 -45.97
CA GLN A 99 -4.51 -33.31 -45.97
C GLN A 99 -3.08 -33.58 -46.49
N PRO A 100 -2.23 -34.29 -45.73
CA PRO A 100 -0.94 -34.68 -46.25
C PRO A 100 -1.15 -35.75 -47.31
N GLU A 101 -0.61 -35.51 -48.51
CA GLU A 101 -0.53 -36.44 -49.65
C GLU A 101 0.06 -37.81 -49.28
#